data_AF-A0A6U3TUQ5-F1
#
_entry.id   AF-A0A6U3TUQ5-F1
#
_cell.length_a   1.000
_cell.length_b   1.000
_cell.length_c   1.000
_cell.angle_alpha   90.00
_cell.angle_beta   90.00
_cell.angle_gamma   90.00
#
_symmetry.space_group_name_H-M   'P 1'
#
loop_
_entity.id
_entity.type
_entity.pdbx_description
1 polymer ?
#
loop_
_entity_poly.entity_id
_entity_poly.type
_entity_poly.pdbx_seq_one_letter_code
_entity_poly.pdbx_strand_id
1 'polypeptide(L)'
;AASAASAGLDAMQTNLYEAAKDRLAAGITMDATYEEMKEALESDEAGTYPGNGLFLVPWKCDAENEDKIKEECKATIRCYPLNVNEAGMAEGKKCFYSGDDATHMALFGRAF
;
A
#
# COMPACT_ATOMS: atom_id res chain seq x y z
N ALA A 1 -28.09 30.02 -13.05
CA ALA A 1 -27.59 30.06 -11.65
C ALA A 1 -27.48 28.65 -11.06
N ALA A 2 -28.58 27.90 -10.92
CA ALA A 2 -28.56 26.54 -10.35
C ALA A 2 -27.74 25.52 -11.15
N SER A 3 -27.83 25.52 -12.49
CA SER A 3 -27.04 24.62 -13.35
C SER A 3 -25.53 24.87 -13.27
N ALA A 4 -25.12 26.15 -13.20
CA ALA A 4 -23.72 26.53 -13.04
C ALA A 4 -23.16 26.13 -11.67
N ALA A 5 -23.98 26.23 -10.60
CA ALA A 5 -23.59 25.76 -9.28
C ALA A 5 -23.41 24.24 -9.24
N SER A 6 -24.33 23.47 -9.83
CA SER A 6 -24.22 22.01 -9.94
C SER A 6 -22.96 21.59 -10.68
N ALA A 7 -22.73 22.16 -11.88
CA ALA A 7 -21.54 21.86 -12.67
C ALA A 7 -20.23 22.21 -11.93
N GLY A 8 -20.25 23.29 -11.13
CA GLY A 8 -19.13 23.66 -10.26
C GLY A 8 -18.84 22.62 -9.19
N LEU A 9 -19.88 22.09 -8.53
CA LEU A 9 -19.72 21.03 -7.53
C LEU A 9 -19.23 19.71 -8.16
N ASP A 10 -19.74 19.34 -9.33
CA ASP A 10 -19.31 18.15 -10.06
C ASP A 10 -17.83 18.24 -10.44
N ALA A 11 -17.39 19.41 -10.90
CA ALA A 11 -15.99 19.67 -11.22
C ALA A 11 -15.10 19.62 -9.96
N MET A 12 -15.54 20.21 -8.85
CA MET A 12 -14.81 20.13 -7.58
C MET A 12 -14.67 18.69 -7.10
N GLN A 13 -15.76 17.92 -7.14
CA GLN A 13 -15.75 16.51 -6.73
C GLN A 13 -14.79 15.69 -7.60
N THR A 14 -14.83 15.88 -8.91
CA THR A 14 -13.92 15.20 -9.85
C THR A 14 -12.46 15.53 -9.56
N ASN A 15 -12.15 16.81 -9.35
CA ASN A 15 -10.79 17.26 -9.07
C ASN A 15 -10.26 16.71 -7.75
N LEU A 16 -11.10 16.68 -6.70
CA LEU A 16 -10.72 16.13 -5.41
C LEU A 16 -10.47 14.63 -5.50
N TYR A 17 -11.34 13.90 -6.23
CA TYR A 17 -11.21 12.47 -6.41
C TYR A 17 -9.94 12.08 -7.17
N GLU A 18 -9.69 12.68 -8.34
CA GLU A 18 -8.50 12.36 -9.13
C GLU A 18 -7.22 12.73 -8.38
N ALA A 19 -7.19 13.91 -7.73
CA ALA A 19 -6.03 14.29 -6.95
C ALA A 19 -5.80 13.37 -5.73
N ALA A 20 -6.86 12.82 -5.11
CA ALA A 20 -6.71 11.86 -4.02
C ALA A 20 -6.23 10.49 -4.53
N LYS A 21 -6.75 10.06 -5.68
CA LYS A 21 -6.36 8.82 -6.35
C LYS A 21 -4.90 8.83 -6.79
N ASP A 22 -4.43 9.93 -7.36
CA ASP A 22 -3.03 10.11 -7.75
C ASP A 22 -2.10 10.08 -6.53
N ARG A 23 -2.50 10.73 -5.43
CA ARG A 23 -1.75 10.67 -4.16
C ARG A 23 -1.67 9.26 -3.61
N LEU A 24 -2.77 8.50 -3.66
CA LEU A 24 -2.78 7.12 -3.21
C LEU A 24 -1.83 6.26 -4.06
N ALA A 25 -1.90 6.39 -5.39
CA ALA A 25 -1.03 5.64 -6.30
C ALA A 25 0.45 5.99 -6.09
N ALA A 26 0.78 7.27 -5.92
CA ALA A 26 2.14 7.73 -5.65
C ALA A 26 2.66 7.30 -4.26
N GLY A 27 1.77 7.07 -3.29
CA GLY A 27 2.12 6.64 -1.93
C GLY A 27 2.29 5.12 -1.75
N ILE A 28 2.09 4.33 -2.81
CA ILE A 28 2.27 2.87 -2.79
C ILE A 28 3.60 2.51 -3.47
N THR A 29 4.52 1.95 -2.69
CA THR A 29 5.76 1.35 -3.20
C THR A 29 5.52 -0.11 -3.53
N MET A 30 5.83 -0.53 -4.77
CA MET A 30 5.63 -1.91 -5.23
C MET A 30 6.92 -2.72 -5.21
N ASP A 31 6.82 -4.00 -4.89
CA ASP A 31 7.92 -4.99 -4.97
C ASP A 31 9.19 -4.60 -4.18
N ALA A 32 9.02 -3.83 -3.10
CA ALA A 32 10.09 -3.51 -2.17
C ALA A 32 10.60 -4.75 -1.44
N THR A 33 11.91 -4.77 -1.16
CA THR A 33 12.52 -5.73 -0.24
C THR A 33 12.14 -5.43 1.21
N TYR A 34 12.32 -6.42 2.10
CA TYR A 34 12.05 -6.21 3.53
C TYR A 34 12.89 -5.07 4.12
N GLU A 35 14.16 -4.99 3.74
CA GLU A 35 15.08 -3.94 4.24
C GLU A 35 14.69 -2.56 3.75
N GLU A 36 14.30 -2.40 2.47
CA GLU A 36 13.81 -1.11 1.95
C GLU A 36 12.53 -0.66 2.66
N MET A 37 11.61 -1.59 2.93
CA MET A 37 10.41 -1.28 3.71
C MET A 37 10.79 -0.87 5.14
N LYS A 38 11.70 -1.59 5.77
CA LYS A 38 12.14 -1.33 7.14
C LYS A 38 12.80 0.05 7.26
N GLU A 39 13.74 0.37 6.38
CA GLU A 39 14.41 1.67 6.35
C GLU A 39 13.42 2.83 6.10
N ALA A 40 12.51 2.65 5.14
CA ALA A 40 11.48 3.65 4.84
C ALA A 40 10.49 3.88 5.99
N LEU A 41 10.26 2.86 6.83
CA LEU A 41 9.41 2.98 8.01
C LEU A 41 10.18 3.51 9.24
N GLU A 42 11.46 3.17 9.41
CA GLU A 42 12.30 3.68 10.50
C GLU A 42 12.54 5.19 10.45
N SER A 43 12.62 5.78 9.24
CA SER A 43 12.82 7.22 9.03
C SER A 43 11.64 8.11 9.48
N ASP A 44 10.54 7.51 9.96
CA ASP A 44 9.29 8.18 10.33
C ASP A 44 8.64 9.01 9.18
N GLU A 45 9.08 8.77 7.94
CA GLU A 45 8.43 9.31 6.74
C GLU A 45 6.98 8.82 6.59
N ALA A 46 6.60 7.72 7.26
CA ALA A 46 5.21 7.27 7.33
C ALA A 46 4.27 8.30 7.98
N GLY A 47 4.80 9.24 8.79
CA GLY A 47 4.07 10.38 9.35
C GLY A 47 4.25 11.70 8.58
N THR A 48 5.14 11.72 7.57
CA THR A 48 5.48 12.93 6.82
C THR A 48 4.83 12.90 5.44
N TYR A 49 4.15 13.99 5.06
CA TYR A 49 3.57 14.13 3.74
C TYR A 49 4.39 15.12 2.88
N PRO A 50 4.73 14.77 1.62
CA PRO A 50 4.50 13.48 0.94
C PRO A 50 5.50 12.39 1.39
N GLY A 51 5.05 11.12 1.49
CA GLY A 51 5.89 9.99 1.92
C GLY A 51 5.36 8.62 1.45
N ASN A 52 6.23 7.61 1.47
CA ASN A 52 5.92 6.22 1.11
C ASN A 52 5.24 5.52 2.30
N GLY A 53 3.92 5.59 2.37
CA GLY A 53 3.14 5.07 3.50
C GLY A 53 2.65 3.63 3.34
N LEU A 54 2.66 3.10 2.11
CA LEU A 54 2.11 1.79 1.77
C LEU A 54 3.07 0.98 0.91
N PHE A 55 3.15 -0.32 1.17
CA PHE A 55 4.03 -1.24 0.45
C PHE A 55 3.23 -2.41 -0.10
N LEU A 56 3.19 -2.55 -1.42
CA LEU A 56 2.55 -3.67 -2.10
C LEU A 56 3.60 -4.71 -2.47
N VAL A 57 3.65 -5.80 -1.70
CA VAL A 57 4.75 -6.78 -1.75
C VAL A 57 4.23 -8.21 -1.89
N PRO A 58 5.00 -9.12 -2.51
CA PRO A 58 4.66 -10.53 -2.55
C PRO A 58 4.73 -11.13 -1.13
N TRP A 59 3.68 -11.84 -0.73
CA TRP A 59 3.51 -12.35 0.62
C TRP A 59 3.05 -13.79 0.63
N LYS A 60 3.55 -14.55 1.60
CA LYS A 60 3.02 -15.86 1.98
C LYS A 60 2.23 -15.69 3.27
N CYS A 61 0.97 -16.12 3.26
CA CYS A 61 0.10 -16.03 4.44
C CYS A 61 0.70 -16.78 5.64
N ASP A 62 1.22 -16.04 6.62
CA ASP A 62 1.82 -16.56 7.84
C ASP A 62 1.69 -15.53 8.98
N ALA A 63 0.94 -15.89 10.01
CA ALA A 63 0.66 -14.99 11.13
C ALA A 63 1.92 -14.70 11.97
N GLU A 64 2.82 -15.67 12.13
CA GLU A 64 4.04 -15.47 12.92
C GLU A 64 4.98 -14.47 12.26
N ASN A 65 5.03 -14.49 10.92
CA ASN A 65 5.84 -13.54 10.17
C ASN A 65 5.22 -12.14 10.17
N GLU A 66 3.89 -12.02 10.08
CA GLU A 66 3.23 -10.72 10.22
C GLU A 66 3.46 -10.12 11.61
N ASP A 67 3.40 -10.92 12.67
CA ASP A 67 3.65 -10.45 14.04
C ASP A 67 5.09 -9.95 14.21
N LYS A 68 6.10 -10.61 13.61
CA LYS A 68 7.49 -10.11 13.61
C LYS A 68 7.62 -8.78 12.87
N ILE A 69 7.02 -8.65 11.70
CA ILE A 69 7.01 -7.39 10.93
C ILE A 69 6.34 -6.27 11.75
N LYS A 70 5.28 -6.59 12.49
CA LYS A 70 4.60 -5.64 13.38
C LYS A 70 5.49 -5.21 14.54
N GLU A 71 6.22 -6.13 15.17
CA GLU A 71 7.14 -5.79 16.25
C GLU A 71 8.32 -4.94 15.76
N GLU A 72 8.91 -5.29 14.61
CA GLU A 72 10.09 -4.61 14.07
C GLU A 72 9.75 -3.27 13.40
N CYS A 73 8.71 -3.24 12.57
CA CYS A 73 8.41 -2.11 11.69
C CYS A 73 7.17 -1.31 12.11
N LYS A 74 6.37 -1.82 13.07
CA LYS A 74 5.03 -1.31 13.43
C LYS A 74 4.04 -1.34 12.26
N ALA A 75 4.33 -2.14 11.24
CA ALA A 75 3.50 -2.30 10.05
C ALA A 75 2.74 -3.62 10.08
N THR A 76 1.51 -3.62 9.55
CA THR A 76 0.67 -4.81 9.42
C THR A 76 0.05 -4.84 8.03
N ILE A 77 -0.52 -5.98 7.66
CA ILE A 77 -1.29 -6.11 6.43
C ILE A 77 -2.56 -5.24 6.55
N ARG A 78 -2.84 -4.45 5.52
CA ARG A 78 -4.04 -3.61 5.39
C ARG A 78 -5.11 -4.32 4.58
N CYS A 79 -4.71 -4.94 3.48
CA CYS A 79 -5.58 -5.75 2.64
C CYS A 79 -4.78 -6.62 1.65
N TYR A 80 -5.50 -7.52 0.99
CA TYR A 80 -5.07 -8.20 -0.23
C TYR A 80 -5.86 -7.60 -1.40
N PRO A 81 -5.24 -6.73 -2.24
CA PRO A 81 -5.98 -6.05 -3.30
C PRO A 81 -6.51 -7.04 -4.33
N LEU A 82 -7.82 -7.06 -4.56
CA LEU A 82 -8.48 -8.07 -5.39
C LEU A 82 -7.99 -8.03 -6.84
N ASN A 83 -8.01 -6.85 -7.46
CA ASN A 83 -7.59 -6.64 -8.85
C ASN A 83 -6.13 -7.05 -9.10
N VAL A 84 -5.24 -6.82 -8.13
CA VAL A 84 -3.82 -7.20 -8.21
C VAL A 84 -3.66 -8.72 -8.17
N ASN A 85 -4.41 -9.37 -7.29
CA ASN A 85 -4.32 -10.82 -7.11
C ASN A 85 -5.04 -11.60 -8.22
N GLU A 86 -6.19 -11.11 -8.71
CA GLU A 86 -6.88 -11.67 -9.88
C GLU A 86 -6.03 -11.58 -11.16
N ALA A 87 -5.14 -10.58 -11.25
CA ALA A 87 -4.18 -10.45 -12.34
C ALA A 87 -2.96 -11.39 -12.22
N GLY A 88 -2.91 -12.26 -11.20
CA GLY A 88 -1.84 -13.24 -11.03
C GLY A 88 -0.48 -12.64 -10.64
N MET A 89 -0.45 -11.43 -10.09
CA MET A 89 0.81 -10.70 -9.85
C MET A 89 1.77 -11.35 -8.84
N ALA A 90 1.29 -12.32 -8.05
CA ALA A 90 2.11 -13.09 -7.10
C ALA A 90 2.75 -14.34 -7.73
N GLU A 91 2.33 -14.74 -8.93
CA GLU A 91 2.82 -15.98 -9.57
C GLU A 91 4.32 -15.94 -9.82
N GLY A 92 5.03 -16.98 -9.38
CA GLY A 92 6.48 -17.09 -9.51
C GLY A 92 7.29 -16.17 -8.60
N LYS A 93 6.64 -15.36 -7.76
CA LYS A 93 7.32 -14.50 -6.77
C LYS A 93 7.53 -15.23 -5.46
N LYS A 94 8.56 -14.80 -4.73
CA LYS A 94 8.85 -15.24 -3.37
C LYS A 94 8.33 -14.21 -2.37
N CYS A 95 7.88 -14.67 -1.21
CA CYS A 95 7.52 -13.86 -0.07
C CYS A 95 8.69 -12.94 0.28
N PHE A 96 8.44 -11.63 0.35
CA PHE A 96 9.49 -10.62 0.57
C PHE A 96 10.18 -10.76 1.94
N TYR A 97 9.55 -11.44 2.91
CA TYR A 97 10.08 -11.69 4.24
C TYR A 97 10.67 -13.10 4.39
N SER A 98 9.87 -14.16 4.12
CA SER A 98 10.30 -15.53 4.40
C SER A 98 11.08 -16.21 3.27
N GLY A 99 11.04 -15.67 2.04
CA GLY A 99 11.66 -16.28 0.86
C GLY A 99 10.94 -17.51 0.30
N ASP A 100 9.84 -17.94 0.93
CA ASP A 100 8.96 -19.01 0.42
C ASP A 100 8.17 -18.57 -0.81
N ASP A 101 7.49 -19.49 -1.50
CA ASP A 101 6.56 -19.12 -2.58
C ASP A 101 5.43 -18.21 -2.05
N ALA A 102 5.23 -17.07 -2.73
CA ALA A 102 4.18 -16.13 -2.38
C ALA A 102 2.80 -16.69 -2.77
N THR A 103 1.82 -16.49 -1.89
CA THR A 103 0.43 -16.88 -2.14
C THR A 103 -0.36 -15.75 -2.77
N HIS A 104 -0.01 -14.50 -2.46
CA HIS A 104 -0.71 -13.30 -2.92
C HIS A 104 0.16 -12.05 -2.75
N MET A 105 -0.24 -10.95 -3.39
CA MET A 105 0.28 -9.62 -3.11
C MET A 105 -0.46 -9.03 -1.91
N ALA A 106 0.29 -8.53 -0.93
CA ALA A 106 -0.23 -7.91 0.28
C ALA A 106 0.17 -6.44 0.38
N LEU A 107 -0.76 -5.61 0.83
CA LEU A 107 -0.52 -4.20 1.10
C LEU A 107 -0.17 -4.01 2.58
N PHE A 108 1.06 -3.67 2.89
CA PHE A 108 1.54 -3.35 4.25
C PHE A 108 1.54 -1.84 4.49
N GLY A 109 1.38 -1.44 5.75
CA GLY A 109 1.58 -0.05 6.19
C GLY A 109 1.43 0.10 7.70
N ARG A 110 1.83 1.25 8.26
CA ARG A 110 1.62 1.56 9.68
C ARG A 110 0.17 1.93 9.98
N ALA A 111 -0.28 1.67 11.21
CA ALA A 111 -1.59 2.10 11.70
C ALA A 111 -1.40 3.45 12.41
N PHE A 112 -2.33 4.37 12.17
CA PHE A 112 -2.43 5.64 12.90
C PHE A 112 -3.18 5.45 14.23
#